data_AF-A0A2W5Y3K4-F1
#
_entry.id   AF-A0A2W5Y3K4-F1
#
_cell.length_a   1.000
_cell.length_b   1.000
_cell.length_c   1.000
_cell.angle_alpha   90.00
_cell.angle_beta   90.00
_cell.angle_gamma   90.00
#
_symmetry.space_group_name_H-M   'P 1'
#
loop_
_entity.id
_entity.type
_entity.pdbx_description
1 polymer ?
#
loop_
_entity_poly.entity_id
_entity_poly.type
_entity_poly.pdbx_seq_one_letter_code
_entity_poly.pdbx_strand_id
1 'polypeptide(L)'
;MNSANYMPADSVVNWARSLVEMRVAEADAARKKACKDPKSTECVHKLRTQVRRLRAALMDLEDCVPAAILAARARKLAGKTAKARDAAVLTERLQRYGRFSTALERAAIARVCKKLRTQERGAQKNAKRAMKDNELAGLLQ
;
A
#
# COMPACT_ATOMS: atom_id res chain seq x y z
N MET A 1 -30.30 34.35 9.68
CA MET A 1 -28.95 34.65 9.16
C MET A 1 -28.01 33.59 9.73
N ASN A 2 -27.63 32.60 8.92
CA ASN A 2 -26.72 31.55 9.35
C ASN A 2 -25.29 32.09 9.29
N SER A 3 -24.70 32.36 10.45
CA SER A 3 -23.25 32.59 10.57
C SER A 3 -22.56 31.33 10.06
N ALA A 4 -22.05 31.39 8.82
CA ALA A 4 -21.18 30.36 8.29
C ALA A 4 -20.04 30.18 9.30
N ASN A 5 -19.89 28.98 9.84
CA ASN A 5 -18.81 28.62 10.76
C ASN A 5 -17.48 28.77 10.01
N TYR A 6 -16.91 29.97 10.07
CA TYR A 6 -15.65 30.30 9.43
C TYR A 6 -14.55 29.69 10.30
N MET A 7 -14.07 28.51 9.91
CA MET A 7 -12.87 27.95 10.52
C MET A 7 -11.69 28.87 10.15
N PRO A 8 -10.96 29.45 11.12
CA PRO A 8 -9.76 30.22 10.83
C PRO A 8 -8.78 29.40 9.98
N ALA A 9 -8.04 30.02 9.06
CA ALA A 9 -7.10 29.30 8.19
C ALA A 9 -6.11 28.42 9.00
N ASP A 10 -5.64 28.93 10.14
CA ASP A 10 -4.77 28.19 11.06
C ASP A 10 -5.43 26.92 11.63
N SER A 11 -6.76 26.93 11.81
CA SER A 11 -7.49 25.75 12.29
C SER A 11 -7.58 24.65 11.23
N VAL A 12 -7.66 25.02 9.95
CA VAL A 12 -7.69 24.08 8.82
C VAL A 12 -6.31 23.44 8.63
N VAL A 13 -5.24 24.24 8.69
CA VAL A 13 -3.86 23.74 8.58
C VAL A 13 -3.53 22.78 9.73
N ASN A 14 -3.92 23.14 10.96
CA ASN A 14 -3.71 22.28 12.13
C ASN A 14 -4.51 20.97 12.02
N TRP A 15 -5.77 21.04 11.59
CA TRP A 15 -6.58 19.85 11.33
C TRP A 15 -5.95 18.95 10.25
N ALA A 16 -5.51 19.54 9.13
CA ALA A 16 -4.87 18.82 8.03
C ALA A 16 -3.59 18.10 8.51
N ARG A 17 -2.75 18.80 9.29
CA ARG A 17 -1.54 18.22 9.90
C ARG A 17 -1.89 17.05 10.81
N SER A 18 -2.83 17.21 11.74
CA SER A 18 -3.25 16.13 12.65
C SER A 18 -3.83 14.92 11.91
N LEU A 19 -4.59 15.14 10.83
CA LEU A 19 -5.09 14.06 9.99
C LEU A 19 -3.95 13.30 9.31
N VAL A 20 -2.98 14.01 8.72
CA VAL A 20 -1.82 13.38 8.08
C VAL A 20 -0.97 12.61 9.09
N GLU A 21 -0.72 13.16 10.27
CA GLU A 21 -0.01 12.49 11.38
C GLU A 21 -0.71 11.19 11.78
N MET A 22 -2.04 11.22 11.97
CA MET A 22 -2.83 10.03 12.25
C MET A 22 -2.66 8.98 11.15
N ARG A 23 -2.73 9.37 9.87
CA ARG A 23 -2.54 8.43 8.74
C ARG A 23 -1.13 7.87 8.67
N VAL A 24 -0.12 8.66 9.01
CA VAL A 24 1.27 8.18 9.13
C VAL A 24 1.38 7.13 10.22
N ALA A 25 0.82 7.39 11.40
CA ALA A 25 0.84 6.45 12.52
C ALA A 25 0.13 5.13 12.17
N GLU A 26 -1.06 5.19 11.56
CA GLU A 26 -1.80 4.01 11.09
C GLU A 26 -1.01 3.20 10.05
N ALA A 27 -0.39 3.89 9.08
CA ALA A 27 0.40 3.25 8.03
C ALA A 27 1.67 2.61 8.60
N ASP A 28 2.36 3.28 9.53
CA ASP A 28 3.57 2.74 10.17
C ASP A 28 3.25 1.55 11.09
N ALA A 29 2.16 1.61 11.85
CA ALA A 29 1.70 0.47 12.65
C ALA A 29 1.38 -0.75 11.77
N ALA A 30 0.68 -0.54 10.64
CA ALA A 30 0.41 -1.60 9.69
C ALA A 30 1.71 -2.13 9.03
N ARG A 31 2.67 -1.25 8.72
CA ARG A 31 3.99 -1.62 8.20
C ARG A 31 4.74 -2.50 9.18
N LYS A 32 4.81 -2.11 10.46
CA LYS A 32 5.45 -2.89 11.53
C LYS A 32 4.85 -4.29 11.65
N LYS A 33 3.52 -4.43 11.60
CA LYS A 33 2.84 -5.74 11.59
C LYS A 33 3.19 -6.57 10.35
N ALA A 34 3.11 -5.99 9.15
CA ALA A 34 3.47 -6.67 7.91
C ALA A 34 4.98 -7.01 7.80
N CYS A 35 5.85 -6.25 8.48
CA CYS A 35 7.27 -6.58 8.61
C CYS A 35 7.50 -7.84 9.45
N LYS A 36 6.74 -7.99 10.54
CA LYS A 36 6.81 -9.17 11.42
C LYS A 36 6.27 -10.41 10.72
N ASP A 37 5.15 -10.27 10.00
CA ASP A 37 4.57 -11.34 9.19
C ASP A 37 4.35 -10.90 7.73
N PRO A 38 5.39 -11.00 6.88
CA PRO A 38 5.31 -10.61 5.48
C PRO A 38 4.58 -11.64 4.60
N LYS A 39 4.24 -12.82 5.14
CA LYS A 39 3.50 -13.87 4.42
C LYS A 39 2.00 -13.78 4.67
N SER A 40 1.57 -13.16 5.76
CA SER A 40 0.16 -12.88 6.01
C SER A 40 -0.43 -11.93 4.95
N THR A 41 -1.36 -12.48 4.17
CA THR A 41 -2.09 -11.71 3.15
C THR A 41 -2.89 -10.59 3.81
N GLU A 42 -3.44 -10.83 5.00
CA GLU A 42 -4.19 -9.83 5.76
C GLU A 42 -3.29 -8.67 6.20
N CYS A 43 -2.12 -8.95 6.77
CA CYS A 43 -1.18 -7.89 7.18
C CYS A 43 -0.74 -7.02 6.00
N VAL A 44 -0.39 -7.64 4.88
CA VAL A 44 -0.01 -6.91 3.66
C VAL A 44 -1.19 -6.13 3.09
N HIS A 45 -2.40 -6.69 3.11
CA HIS A 45 -3.61 -6.01 2.66
C HIS A 45 -3.94 -4.78 3.53
N LYS A 46 -3.84 -4.91 4.86
CA LYS A 46 -4.04 -3.81 5.80
C LYS A 46 -3.01 -2.71 5.56
N LEU A 47 -1.73 -3.05 5.39
CA LEU A 47 -0.69 -2.08 5.03
C LEU A 47 -1.04 -1.32 3.74
N ARG A 48 -1.41 -2.04 2.67
CA ARG A 48 -1.80 -1.41 1.39
C ARG A 48 -2.96 -0.44 1.56
N THR A 49 -3.96 -0.82 2.36
CA THR A 49 -5.11 0.03 2.65
C THR A 49 -4.70 1.32 3.36
N GLN A 50 -3.85 1.23 4.38
CA GLN A 50 -3.40 2.43 5.10
C GLN A 50 -2.50 3.33 4.26
N VAL A 51 -1.56 2.75 3.50
CA VAL A 51 -0.71 3.53 2.59
C VAL A 51 -1.54 4.21 1.50
N ARG A 52 -2.60 3.58 0.99
CA ARG A 52 -3.52 4.22 0.04
C ARG A 52 -4.24 5.41 0.67
N ARG A 53 -4.74 5.28 1.91
CA ARG A 53 -5.40 6.38 2.64
C ARG A 53 -4.43 7.53 2.92
N LEU A 54 -3.20 7.22 3.35
CA LEU A 54 -2.16 8.21 3.54
C LEU A 54 -1.86 8.97 2.24
N ARG A 55 -1.72 8.25 1.11
CA ARG A 55 -1.49 8.90 -0.19
C ARG A 55 -2.63 9.81 -0.62
N ALA A 56 -3.88 9.39 -0.39
CA ALA A 56 -5.04 10.23 -0.68
C ALA A 56 -4.98 11.52 0.16
N ALA A 57 -4.80 11.39 1.48
CA ALA A 57 -4.68 12.55 2.37
C ALA A 57 -3.54 13.50 1.97
N LEU A 58 -2.38 12.98 1.57
CA LEU A 58 -1.24 13.80 1.11
C LEU A 58 -1.49 14.52 -0.21
N MET A 59 -2.34 13.96 -1.09
CA MET A 59 -2.73 14.62 -2.34
C MET A 59 -3.80 15.66 -2.09
N ASP A 60 -4.81 15.33 -1.27
CA ASP A 60 -5.93 16.22 -0.99
C ASP A 60 -5.52 17.43 -0.13
N LEU A 61 -4.42 17.33 0.63
CA LEU A 61 -3.94 18.34 1.57
C LEU A 61 -2.54 18.88 1.22
N GLU A 62 -2.09 18.72 -0.03
CA GLU A 62 -0.73 19.12 -0.45
C GLU A 62 -0.45 20.61 -0.17
N ASP A 63 -1.45 21.48 -0.37
CA ASP A 63 -1.34 22.93 -0.12
C ASP A 63 -1.23 23.28 1.37
N CYS A 64 -1.73 22.42 2.25
CA CYS A 64 -1.71 22.63 3.71
C CYS A 64 -0.51 21.95 4.38
N VAL A 65 -0.05 20.83 3.84
CA VAL A 65 0.99 19.97 4.43
C VAL A 65 1.98 19.54 3.33
N PRO A 66 3.00 20.37 3.03
CA PRO A 66 3.99 20.05 2.01
C PRO A 66 4.86 18.88 2.48
N ALA A 67 4.53 17.67 2.02
CA ALA A 67 5.14 16.43 2.50
C ALA A 67 5.61 15.53 1.35
N ALA A 68 6.33 16.12 0.39
CA ALA A 68 6.79 15.44 -0.84
C ALA A 68 7.64 14.19 -0.55
N ILE A 69 8.51 14.22 0.46
CA ILE A 69 9.34 13.08 0.85
C ILE A 69 8.46 11.92 1.35
N LEU A 70 7.50 12.22 2.22
CA LEU A 70 6.56 11.23 2.75
C LEU A 70 5.69 10.65 1.62
N ALA A 71 5.20 11.48 0.70
CA ALA A 71 4.45 11.04 -0.47
C ALA A 71 5.27 10.11 -1.36
N ALA A 72 6.54 10.43 -1.60
CA ALA A 72 7.45 9.58 -2.37
C ALA A 72 7.69 8.22 -1.69
N ARG A 73 7.90 8.19 -0.37
CA ARG A 73 8.04 6.93 0.39
C ARG A 73 6.76 6.10 0.37
N ALA A 74 5.60 6.73 0.58
CA ALA A 74 4.30 6.06 0.52
C ALA A 74 4.04 5.46 -0.87
N ARG A 75 4.38 6.19 -1.95
CA ARG A 75 4.31 5.69 -3.34
C ARG A 75 5.22 4.49 -3.55
N LYS A 76 6.48 4.56 -3.10
CA LYS A 76 7.44 3.45 -3.19
C LYS A 76 6.92 2.21 -2.47
N LEU A 77 6.42 2.36 -1.24
CA LEU A 77 5.87 1.28 -0.43
C LEU A 77 4.63 0.64 -1.08
N ALA A 78 3.71 1.46 -1.60
CA ALA A 78 2.53 1.00 -2.33
C ALA A 78 2.90 0.20 -3.59
N GLY A 79 3.85 0.72 -4.39
CA GLY A 79 4.27 0.09 -5.64
C GLY A 79 4.94 -1.27 -5.42
N LYS A 80 5.80 -1.40 -4.40
CA LYS A 80 6.49 -2.67 -4.10
C LYS A 80 5.53 -3.73 -3.52
N THR A 81 4.58 -3.34 -2.68
CA THR A 81 3.57 -4.27 -2.14
C THR A 81 2.51 -4.66 -3.18
N ALA A 82 2.22 -3.80 -4.17
CA ALA A 82 1.28 -4.11 -5.27
C ALA A 82 1.74 -5.28 -6.11
N LYS A 83 2.97 -5.22 -6.63
CA LYS A 83 3.51 -6.26 -7.51
C LYS A 83 3.47 -7.65 -6.88
N ALA A 84 3.73 -7.76 -5.58
CA ALA A 84 3.66 -9.03 -4.88
C ALA A 84 2.21 -9.56 -4.81
N ARG A 85 1.24 -8.69 -4.49
CA ARG A 85 -0.16 -9.08 -4.40
C ARG A 85 -0.76 -9.40 -5.77
N ASP A 86 -0.45 -8.62 -6.80
CA ASP A 86 -0.99 -8.81 -8.14
C ASP A 86 -0.56 -10.17 -8.71
N ALA A 87 0.71 -10.55 -8.54
CA ALA A 87 1.20 -11.86 -8.95
C ALA A 87 0.50 -13.02 -8.20
N ALA A 88 0.26 -12.87 -6.90
CA ALA A 88 -0.47 -13.85 -6.10
C ALA A 88 -1.93 -13.99 -6.55
N VAL A 89 -2.64 -12.87 -6.74
CA VAL A 89 -4.05 -12.84 -7.19
C VAL A 89 -4.19 -13.42 -8.60
N LEU A 90 -3.29 -13.06 -9.53
CA LEU A 90 -3.31 -13.61 -10.89
C LEU A 90 -3.06 -15.12 -10.90
N THR A 91 -2.13 -15.61 -10.06
CA THR A 91 -1.88 -17.04 -9.91
C THR A 91 -3.12 -17.76 -9.41
N GLU A 92 -3.77 -17.25 -8.36
CA GLU A 92 -5.00 -17.83 -7.80
C GLU A 92 -6.13 -17.88 -8.85
N ARG A 93 -6.33 -16.77 -9.59
CA ARG A 93 -7.34 -16.70 -10.66
C ARG A 93 -7.06 -17.72 -11.76
N LEU A 94 -5.83 -17.78 -12.25
CA LEU A 94 -5.43 -18.75 -13.30
C LEU A 94 -5.60 -20.19 -12.84
N GLN A 95 -5.28 -20.51 -11.59
CA GLN A 95 -5.54 -21.83 -11.02
C GLN A 95 -7.03 -22.15 -10.96
N ARG A 96 -7.89 -21.18 -10.66
CA ARG A 96 -9.35 -21.35 -10.70
C ARG A 96 -9.85 -21.60 -12.11
N TYR A 97 -9.35 -20.85 -13.10
CA TYR A 97 -9.68 -21.08 -14.52
C TYR A 97 -9.26 -22.48 -14.98
N GLY A 98 -8.05 -22.91 -14.62
CA GLY A 98 -7.52 -24.22 -15.00
C GLY A 98 -8.36 -25.42 -14.55
N ARG A 99 -9.28 -25.26 -13.59
CA ARG A 99 -10.23 -26.31 -13.17
C ARG A 99 -11.25 -26.65 -14.25
N PHE A 100 -11.53 -25.71 -15.16
CA PHE A 100 -12.52 -25.84 -16.22
C PHE A 100 -11.91 -25.89 -17.63
N SER A 101 -10.57 -25.90 -17.71
CA SER A 101 -9.84 -25.86 -18.99
C SER A 101 -9.45 -27.25 -19.49
N THR A 102 -9.22 -27.37 -20.80
CA THR A 102 -8.66 -28.57 -21.46
C THR A 102 -7.24 -28.88 -20.97
N ALA A 103 -6.73 -30.09 -21.28
CA ALA A 103 -5.38 -30.49 -20.87
C ALA A 103 -4.28 -29.55 -21.42
N LEU A 104 -4.43 -29.12 -22.67
CA LEU A 104 -3.48 -28.23 -23.33
C LEU A 104 -3.48 -26.82 -22.71
N GLU A 105 -4.66 -26.28 -22.43
CA GLU A 105 -4.82 -25.00 -21.72
C GLU A 105 -4.28 -25.08 -20.29
N ARG A 106 -4.55 -26.18 -19.57
CA ARG A 106 -3.99 -26.40 -18.22
C ARG A 106 -2.46 -26.39 -18.23
N ALA A 107 -1.83 -27.02 -19.24
CA ALA A 107 -0.39 -26.98 -19.40
C ALA A 107 0.13 -25.55 -19.65
N ALA A 108 -0.58 -24.76 -20.47
CA ALA A 108 -0.25 -23.35 -20.69
C ALA A 108 -0.40 -22.52 -19.40
N ILE A 109 -1.51 -22.68 -18.68
CA ILE A 109 -1.78 -22.04 -17.39
C ILE A 109 -0.68 -22.38 -16.38
N ALA A 110 -0.26 -23.65 -16.29
CA ALA A 110 0.80 -24.09 -15.39
C ALA A 110 2.13 -23.37 -15.66
N ARG A 111 2.49 -23.16 -16.94
CA ARG A 111 3.69 -22.38 -17.33
C ARG A 111 3.58 -20.92 -16.88
N VAL A 112 2.43 -20.29 -17.09
CA VAL A 112 2.19 -18.90 -16.63
C VAL A 112 2.26 -18.79 -15.12
N CYS A 113 1.60 -19.70 -14.38
CA CYS A 113 1.65 -19.78 -12.92
C CYS A 113 3.08 -19.95 -12.41
N LYS A 114 3.92 -20.77 -13.08
CA LYS A 114 5.34 -20.91 -12.73
C LYS A 114 6.09 -19.57 -12.86
N LYS A 115 5.87 -18.83 -13.96
CA LYS A 115 6.47 -17.49 -14.17
C LYS A 115 6.00 -16.49 -13.11
N LEU A 116 4.70 -16.44 -12.82
CA LEU A 116 4.12 -15.55 -11.82
C LEU A 116 4.66 -15.83 -10.42
N ARG A 117 4.82 -17.10 -10.01
CA ARG A 117 5.42 -17.44 -8.71
C ARG A 117 6.86 -16.97 -8.57
N THR A 118 7.67 -17.04 -9.63
CA THR A 118 9.03 -16.48 -9.62
C THR A 118 9.00 -14.96 -9.46
N GLN A 119 8.11 -14.28 -10.18
CA GLN A 119 7.91 -12.83 -10.05
C GLN A 119 7.40 -12.45 -8.66
N GLU A 120 6.45 -13.21 -8.11
CA GLU A 120 5.90 -13.03 -6.77
C GLU A 120 7.02 -13.13 -5.72
N ARG A 121 7.84 -14.17 -5.75
CA ARG A 121 8.97 -14.33 -4.81
C ARG A 121 9.93 -13.13 -4.87
N GLY A 122 10.26 -12.67 -6.08
CA GLY A 122 11.09 -11.47 -6.27
C GLY A 122 10.42 -10.21 -5.70
N ALA A 123 9.14 -10.04 -5.99
CA ALA A 123 8.34 -8.91 -5.50
C ALA A 123 8.17 -8.95 -3.97
N GLN A 124 7.96 -10.10 -3.36
CA GLN A 124 7.88 -10.29 -1.90
C GLN A 124 9.20 -9.91 -1.23
N LYS A 125 10.36 -10.33 -1.78
CA LYS A 125 11.67 -9.90 -1.29
C LYS A 125 11.82 -8.38 -1.33
N ASN A 126 11.42 -7.76 -2.45
CA ASN A 126 11.46 -6.31 -2.62
C ASN A 126 10.48 -5.58 -1.69
N ALA A 127 9.28 -6.13 -1.48
CA ALA A 127 8.30 -5.60 -0.56
C ALA A 127 8.81 -5.67 0.89
N LYS A 128 9.43 -6.79 1.29
CA LYS A 128 10.05 -6.94 2.61
C LYS A 128 11.16 -5.91 2.84
N ARG A 129 12.05 -5.72 1.86
CA ARG A 129 13.07 -4.65 1.93
C ARG A 129 12.42 -3.28 2.05
N ALA A 130 11.47 -2.96 1.18
CA ALA A 130 10.76 -1.68 1.23
C ALA A 130 10.06 -1.44 2.58
N MET A 131 9.44 -2.47 3.18
CA MET A 131 8.82 -2.34 4.49
C MET A 131 9.84 -2.08 5.60
N LYS A 132 11.07 -2.59 5.50
CA LYS A 132 12.16 -2.29 6.43
C LYS A 132 12.73 -0.89 6.24
N ASP A 133 13.00 -0.52 4.98
CA ASP A 133 13.74 0.69 4.63
C ASP A 133 12.87 1.97 4.62
N ASN A 134 11.54 1.83 4.69
CA ASN A 134 10.59 2.96 4.61
C ASN A 134 9.85 3.12 5.93
N GLU A 135 10.58 3.44 6.98
CA GLU A 135 9.96 4.04 8.17
C GLU A 135 9.28 5.35 7.78
N LEU A 136 8.02 5.50 8.19
CA LEU A 136 7.19 6.66 7.87
C LEU A 136 7.13 7.65 9.04
N ALA A 137 7.37 7.17 10.26
CA ALA A 137 7.45 8.01 11.45
C ALA A 137 8.62 9.01 11.34
N GLY A 138 8.40 10.23 11.83
CA GLY A 138 9.43 11.28 11.86
C GLY A 138 9.65 12.04 10.55
N LEU A 139 8.87 11.79 9.50
CA LEU A 139 9.00 12.48 8.20
C LEU A 139 8.09 13.69 8.01
N LEU A 140 7.36 14.08 9.06
CA LEU A 140 6.48 15.26 9.08
C LEU A 140 7.14 16.47 9.78
N GLN A 141 8.45 16.41 10.02
CA GLN A 141 9.25 17.55 10.46
C GLN A 141 9.47 18.52 9.30
#